data_AF-A0AAV0N7R7-F1
#
_entry.id   AF-A0AAV0N7R7-F1
#
_cell.length_a   1.000
_cell.length_b   1.000
_cell.length_c   1.000
_cell.angle_alpha   90.00
_cell.angle_beta   90.00
_cell.angle_gamma   90.00
#
_symmetry.space_group_name_H-M   'P 1'
#
loop_
_entity.id
_entity.type
_entity.pdbx_description
1 polymer ?
#
loop_
_entity_poly.entity_id
_entity_poly.type
_entity_poly.pdbx_seq_one_letter_code
_entity_poly.pdbx_strand_id
1 'polypeptide(L)'
;MNPQGNQCCREFLLECAQKVGLEGAAEFLDDPNNGLQEVMEDLDKYSSNITGVPYYVLNGKVKLSGGQPPEAFLRAFEAAAN
;
A
#
# COMPACT_ATOMS: atom_id res chain seq x y z
N MET A 1 3.76 -8.73 -22.71
CA MET A 1 3.67 -9.30 -21.34
C MET A 1 3.34 -10.78 -21.49
N ASN A 2 4.05 -11.69 -20.79
CA ASN A 2 3.85 -13.14 -20.90
C ASN A 2 2.63 -13.56 -20.05
N PRO A 3 1.58 -14.19 -20.63
CA PRO A 3 0.34 -14.53 -19.92
C PRO A 3 0.48 -15.62 -18.85
N GLN A 4 1.61 -16.33 -18.76
CA GLN A 4 1.80 -17.45 -17.84
C GLN A 4 2.35 -17.05 -16.45
N GLY A 5 2.67 -15.78 -16.22
CA GLY A 5 3.29 -15.31 -14.98
C GLY A 5 2.34 -14.99 -13.81
N ASN A 6 1.02 -15.04 -14.00
CA ASN A 6 0.06 -14.44 -13.06
C ASN A 6 -0.84 -15.45 -12.31
N GLN A 7 -0.78 -16.74 -12.64
CA GLN A 7 -1.70 -17.71 -12.05
C GLN A 7 -1.41 -17.90 -10.55
N CYS A 8 -0.15 -18.20 -10.20
CA CYS A 8 0.30 -18.35 -8.80
C CYS A 8 -0.01 -17.11 -7.92
N CYS A 9 -0.02 -15.90 -8.51
CA CYS A 9 -0.37 -14.69 -7.79
C CYS A 9 -1.87 -14.59 -7.49
N ARG A 10 -2.75 -14.98 -8.42
CA ARG A 10 -4.20 -14.90 -8.22
C ARG A 10 -4.68 -15.82 -7.11
N GLU A 11 -4.29 -17.10 -7.12
CA GLU A 11 -4.73 -18.04 -6.09
C GLU A 11 -4.26 -17.61 -4.68
N PHE A 12 -3.02 -17.13 -4.57
CA PHE A 12 -2.49 -16.63 -3.31
C PHE A 12 -3.22 -15.37 -2.81
N LEU A 13 -3.53 -14.42 -3.70
CA LEU A 13 -4.30 -13.22 -3.35
C LEU A 13 -5.72 -13.58 -2.88
N LEU A 14 -6.36 -14.58 -3.47
CA LEU A 14 -7.66 -15.08 -3.03
C LEU A 14 -7.59 -15.76 -1.66
N GLU A 15 -6.55 -16.55 -1.40
CA GLU A 15 -6.32 -17.14 -0.08
C GLU A 15 -6.12 -16.04 0.98
N CYS A 16 -5.34 -15.00 0.68
CA CYS A 16 -5.17 -13.84 1.54
C CYS A 16 -6.49 -13.11 1.80
N ALA A 17 -7.29 -12.86 0.75
CA ALA A 17 -8.61 -12.23 0.87
C ALA A 17 -9.55 -13.05 1.78
N GLN A 18 -9.60 -14.38 1.58
CA GLN A 18 -10.40 -15.27 2.40
C GLN A 18 -9.97 -15.25 3.88
N LYS A 19 -8.66 -15.26 4.16
CA LYS A 19 -8.12 -15.23 5.53
C LYS A 19 -8.55 -13.99 6.31
N VAL A 20 -8.77 -12.86 5.64
CA VAL A 20 -9.22 -11.61 6.25
C VAL A 20 -10.73 -11.38 6.12
N GLY A 21 -11.48 -12.32 5.54
CA GLY A 21 -12.93 -12.23 5.35
C GLY A 21 -13.36 -11.24 4.28
N LEU A 22 -12.49 -10.94 3.30
CA LEU A 22 -12.80 -10.04 2.19
C LEU A 22 -13.64 -10.77 1.12
N GLU A 23 -14.86 -10.27 0.89
CA GLU A 23 -15.74 -10.71 -0.19
C GLU A 23 -15.44 -9.94 -1.49
N GLY A 24 -15.80 -10.50 -2.66
CA GLY A 24 -15.67 -9.82 -3.96
C GLY A 24 -14.28 -9.87 -4.60
N ALA A 25 -13.29 -10.49 -3.95
CA ALA A 25 -11.91 -10.52 -4.45
C ALA A 25 -11.74 -11.35 -5.74
N ALA A 26 -12.54 -12.40 -5.93
CA ALA A 26 -12.50 -13.22 -7.15
C ALA A 26 -12.95 -12.41 -8.37
N GLU A 27 -14.08 -11.73 -8.24
CA GLU A 27 -14.66 -10.87 -9.24
C GLU A 27 -13.76 -9.67 -9.53
N PHE A 28 -13.15 -9.08 -8.50
CA PHE A 28 -12.20 -7.98 -8.66
C PHE A 28 -10.96 -8.42 -9.45
N LEU A 29 -10.41 -9.61 -9.18
CA LEU A 29 -9.20 -10.10 -9.84
C LEU A 29 -9.45 -10.67 -11.26
N ASP A 30 -10.70 -10.79 -11.71
CA ASP A 30 -11.02 -11.27 -13.05
C ASP A 30 -10.70 -10.24 -14.14
N ASP A 31 -10.73 -8.94 -13.82
CA ASP A 31 -10.18 -7.88 -14.68
C ASP A 31 -8.80 -7.45 -14.15
N PRO A 32 -7.71 -7.67 -14.90
CA PRO A 32 -6.37 -7.25 -14.48
C PRO A 32 -6.19 -5.72 -14.38
N ASN A 33 -7.15 -4.92 -14.83
CA ASN A 33 -7.11 -3.46 -14.72
C ASN A 33 -7.85 -2.91 -13.49
N ASN A 34 -8.59 -3.75 -12.76
CA ASN A 34 -9.25 -3.32 -11.53
C ASN A 34 -8.20 -2.82 -10.51
N GLY A 35 -8.40 -1.60 -10.00
CA GLY A 35 -7.47 -0.93 -9.09
C GLY A 35 -6.19 -0.36 -9.74
N LEU A 36 -5.94 -0.62 -11.04
CA LEU A 36 -4.72 -0.16 -11.71
C LEU A 36 -4.62 1.37 -11.73
N GLN A 37 -5.72 2.06 -12.04
CA GLN A 37 -5.76 3.52 -12.07
C GLN A 37 -5.39 4.12 -10.70
N GLU A 38 -6.04 3.64 -9.64
CA GLU A 38 -5.82 4.11 -8.26
C GLU A 38 -4.35 3.92 -7.84
N VAL A 39 -3.77 2.74 -8.14
CA VAL A 39 -2.36 2.46 -7.85
C VAL A 39 -1.42 3.40 -8.62
N MET A 40 -1.70 3.67 -9.89
CA MET A 40 -0.87 4.56 -10.70
C MET A 40 -0.98 6.01 -10.26
N GLU A 41 -2.18 6.47 -9.88
CA GLU A 41 -2.39 7.81 -9.33
C GLU A 41 -1.64 8.02 -8.00
N ASP A 42 -1.65 7.03 -7.11
CA ASP A 42 -0.87 7.08 -5.87
C ASP A 42 0.63 7.09 -6.12
N LEU A 43 1.12 6.27 -7.06
CA LEU A 43 2.52 6.25 -7.44
C LEU A 43 2.96 7.60 -8.02
N ASP A 44 2.20 8.20 -8.93
CA ASP A 44 2.53 9.49 -9.52
C ASP A 44 2.56 10.60 -8.45
N LYS A 45 1.59 10.58 -7.53
CA LYS A 45 1.47 11.55 -6.45
C LYS A 45 2.62 11.49 -5.43
N TYR A 46 3.08 10.30 -5.06
CA TYR A 46 3.99 10.15 -3.91
C TYR A 46 5.42 9.73 -4.26
N SER A 47 5.66 9.05 -5.39
CA SER A 47 6.95 8.38 -5.67
C SER A 47 8.12 9.36 -5.87
N SER A 48 7.87 10.56 -6.39
CA SER A 48 8.91 11.54 -6.72
C SER A 48 9.78 11.98 -5.53
N ASN A 49 9.28 11.85 -4.30
CA ASN A 49 9.97 12.29 -3.08
C ASN A 49 10.22 11.16 -2.07
N ILE A 50 9.85 9.93 -2.40
CA ILE A 50 9.98 8.77 -1.51
C ILE A 50 11.04 7.84 -2.08
N THR A 51 12.16 7.70 -1.36
CA THR A 51 13.28 6.85 -1.78
C THR A 51 13.22 5.44 -1.18
N GLY A 52 12.24 5.17 -0.31
CA GLY A 52 12.08 3.88 0.36
C GLY A 52 10.82 3.81 1.21
N VAL A 53 10.36 2.59 1.48
CA VAL A 53 9.16 2.29 2.28
C VAL A 53 9.51 1.46 3.53
N PRO A 54 8.75 1.56 4.64
CA PRO A 54 7.57 2.42 4.81
C PRO A 54 7.93 3.91 4.94
N TYR A 55 7.03 4.78 4.49
CA TYR A 55 7.14 6.24 4.59
C TYR A 55 5.84 6.81 5.13
N TYR A 56 5.92 7.67 6.13
CA TYR A 56 4.76 8.20 6.86
C TYR A 56 4.71 9.71 6.74
N VAL A 57 3.51 10.24 6.49
CA VAL A 57 3.21 11.67 6.51
C VAL A 57 2.12 11.90 7.55
N LEU A 58 2.46 12.54 8.66
CA LEU A 58 1.54 12.78 9.78
C LEU A 58 0.96 14.19 9.66
N ASN A 59 -0.36 14.28 9.49
CA ASN A 59 -1.12 15.53 9.30
C ASN A 59 -0.55 16.47 8.22
N GLY A 60 0.19 15.93 7.23
CA GLY A 60 0.89 16.74 6.22
C GLY A 60 2.09 17.55 6.74
N LYS A 61 2.41 17.47 8.04
CA LYS A 61 3.42 18.31 8.72
C LYS A 61 4.72 17.57 8.99
N VAL A 62 4.64 16.34 9.49
CA VAL A 62 5.80 15.55 9.92
C VAL A 62 6.00 14.37 8.98
N LYS A 63 7.25 14.15 8.57
CA LYS A 63 7.66 13.06 7.67
C LYS A 63 8.56 12.09 8.42
N LEU A 64 8.30 10.79 8.30
CA LEU A 64 9.11 9.73 8.91
C LEU A 64 9.39 8.64 7.87
N SER A 65 10.65 8.22 7.75
CA SER A 65 11.07 7.20 6.79
C SER A 65 11.62 5.96 7.49
N GLY A 66 11.25 4.79 6.98
CA GLY A 66 11.65 3.48 7.49
C GLY A 66 10.84 3.02 8.71
N GLY A 67 11.04 1.75 9.07
CA GLY A 67 10.48 1.14 10.28
C GLY A 67 11.21 1.63 11.53
N GLN A 68 10.94 2.87 11.93
CA GLN A 68 11.54 3.50 13.11
C GLN A 68 11.05 2.84 14.43
N PRO A 69 11.78 3.01 15.55
CA PRO A 69 11.32 2.51 16.84
C PRO A 69 10.06 3.28 17.32
N PRO A 70 9.19 2.67 18.15
CA PRO A 70 7.92 3.28 18.59
C PRO A 70 8.07 4.69 19.21
N GLU A 71 9.16 4.96 19.93
CA GLU A 71 9.41 6.25 20.57
C GLU A 71 9.59 7.39 19.55
N ALA A 72 10.08 7.07 18.34
CA ALA A 72 10.15 8.04 17.25
C ALA A 72 8.75 8.42 16.75
N PHE A 73 7.84 7.46 16.67
CA PHE A 73 6.45 7.70 16.30
C PHE A 73 5.70 8.51 17.36
N LEU A 74 5.89 8.21 18.65
CA LEU A 74 5.28 8.99 19.75
C LEU A 74 5.62 10.48 19.64
N ARG A 75 6.91 10.82 19.49
CA ARG A 75 7.34 12.20 19.29
C ARG A 75 6.80 12.82 18.01
N ALA A 76 6.71 12.04 16.93
CA ALA A 76 6.18 12.52 15.66
C ALA A 76 4.68 12.82 15.73
N PHE A 77 3.90 12.03 16.49
CA PHE A 77 2.49 12.30 16.74
C PHE A 77 2.29 13.57 17.57
N GLU A 78 3.06 13.74 18.66
CA GLU A 78 3.04 14.95 19.48
C GLU A 78 3.37 16.20 18.64
N ALA A 79 4.41 16.12 17.80
CA ALA A 79 4.80 17.21 16.92
C ALA A 79 3.74 17.53 15.85
N ALA A 80 3.03 16.53 15.33
CA ALA A 80 1.99 16.70 14.30
C ALA A 80 0.64 17.22 14.86
N ALA A 81 0.42 17.08 16.17
CA ALA A 81 -0.78 17.54 16.87
C ALA A 81 -0.76 19.04 17.21
N ASN A 82 0.43 19.66 17.24
CA ASN A 82 0.63 21.10 17.40
C ASN A 82 0.62 21.82 16.05
#